data_AF-A0A0U2WWM3-F1
#
_entry.id   AF-A0A0U2WWM3-F1
#
_cell.length_a   1.000
_cell.length_b   1.000
_cell.length_c   1.000
_cell.angle_alpha   90.00
_cell.angle_beta   90.00
_cell.angle_gamma   90.00
#
_symmetry.space_group_name_H-M   'P 1'
#
loop_
_entity.id
_entity.type
_entity.pdbx_description
1 polymer ?
#
loop_
_entity_poly.entity_id
_entity_poly.type
_entity_poly.pdbx_seq_one_letter_code
_entity_poly.pdbx_strand_id
1 'polypeptide(L)'
;MQKNLLATLKELEKKYQNSSSDRLDLILATRVAFQHILRTIKAFDQWLQDPQIIKHMPKEMLEDVMKTTWELLENLLELDIRHTSEFKDLVVKLSKEGKLDPLIWSRPVEEGQQPQQTRRGFMPM
;
A
#
# COMPACT_ATOMS: atom_id res chain seq x y z
N MET A 1 15.51 -17.39 14.51
CA MET A 1 15.34 -16.13 13.75
C MET A 1 13.94 -15.54 13.84
N GLN A 2 12.87 -16.25 13.47
CA GLN A 2 11.50 -15.69 13.49
C GLN A 2 11.03 -15.22 14.88
N LYS A 3 11.39 -15.95 15.96
CA LYS A 3 11.10 -15.53 17.35
C LYS A 3 11.76 -14.20 17.75
N ASN A 4 12.96 -13.92 17.23
CA ASN A 4 13.66 -12.66 17.49
C ASN A 4 13.00 -11.52 16.71
N LEU A 5 12.59 -11.76 15.46
CA LEU A 5 11.84 -10.79 14.68
C LEU A 5 10.51 -10.43 15.35
N LEU A 6 9.79 -11.42 15.88
CA LEU A 6 8.55 -11.19 16.63
C LEU A 6 8.79 -10.37 17.90
N ALA A 7 9.87 -10.63 18.63
CA ALA A 7 10.25 -9.84 19.80
C ALA A 7 10.57 -8.39 19.43
N THR A 8 11.35 -8.18 18.36
CA THR A 8 11.66 -6.83 17.84
C THR A 8 10.41 -6.09 17.37
N LEU A 9 9.46 -6.77 16.72
CA LEU A 9 8.18 -6.16 16.33
C LEU A 9 7.35 -5.72 17.54
N LYS A 10 7.29 -6.55 18.59
CA LYS A 10 6.58 -6.20 19.84
C LYS A 10 7.24 -5.04 20.60
N GLU A 11 8.57 -4.94 20.55
CA GLU A 11 9.29 -3.80 21.12
C GLU A 11 9.08 -2.50 20.33
N LEU A 12 9.05 -2.59 19.00
CA LEU A 12 8.71 -1.47 18.13
C LEU A 12 7.28 -0.99 18.39
N GLU A 13 6.31 -1.90 18.42
CA GLU A 13 4.90 -1.58 18.74
C GLU A 13 4.79 -0.84 20.08
N LYS A 14 5.45 -1.33 21.14
CA LYS A 14 5.52 -0.66 22.44
C LYS A 14 6.17 0.72 22.37
N LYS A 15 7.23 0.89 21.57
CA LYS A 15 7.89 2.18 21.40
C LYS A 15 6.96 3.21 20.75
N TYR A 16 6.20 2.78 19.74
CA TYR A 16 5.24 3.64 19.03
C TYR A 16 3.99 3.98 19.86
N GLN A 17 3.55 3.09 20.75
CA GLN A 17 2.45 3.37 21.70
C GLN A 17 2.83 4.38 22.79
N ASN A 18 4.11 4.46 23.17
CA ASN A 18 4.58 5.27 24.31
C ASN A 18 5.32 6.56 23.91
N SER A 19 5.58 6.79 22.62
CA SER A 19 6.31 7.97 22.12
C SER A 19 5.39 8.84 21.26
N SER A 20 5.58 10.17 21.29
CA SER A 20 5.01 11.10 20.30
C SER A 20 5.69 10.87 18.95
N SER A 21 5.35 9.78 18.29
CA SER A 21 5.97 9.34 17.05
C SER A 21 5.65 10.37 15.97
N ASP A 22 6.69 10.90 15.32
CA ASP A 22 6.48 11.88 14.26
C ASP A 22 5.97 11.21 12.97
N ARG A 23 5.62 12.02 11.97
CA ARG A 23 5.09 11.49 10.70
C ARG A 23 6.08 10.57 9.99
N LEU A 24 7.38 10.85 10.05
CA LEU A 24 8.40 10.04 9.39
C LEU A 24 8.54 8.69 10.08
N ASP A 25 8.54 8.68 11.41
CA ASP A 25 8.57 7.48 12.25
C ASP A 25 7.43 6.52 11.91
N LEU A 26 6.20 7.04 11.78
CA LEU A 26 5.03 6.25 11.40
C LEU A 26 5.18 5.63 9.99
N ILE A 27 5.72 6.40 9.03
CA ILE A 27 5.95 5.91 7.67
C ILE A 27 7.00 4.80 7.67
N LEU A 28 8.13 5.00 8.35
CA LEU A 28 9.21 4.02 8.40
C LEU A 28 8.76 2.72 9.09
N ALA A 29 8.06 2.82 10.21
CA ALA A 29 7.51 1.68 10.93
C ALA A 29 6.59 0.84 10.03
N THR A 30 5.64 1.51 9.38
CA THR A 30 4.66 0.87 8.50
C THR A 30 5.34 0.21 7.31
N ARG A 31 6.36 0.84 6.71
CA ARG A 31 7.13 0.26 5.59
C ARG A 31 7.89 -1.00 6.02
N VAL A 32 8.51 -0.99 7.19
CA VAL A 32 9.21 -2.17 7.73
C VAL A 32 8.22 -3.29 7.98
N ALA A 33 7.07 -2.99 8.59
CA ALA A 33 5.99 -3.97 8.80
C ALA A 33 5.54 -4.61 7.47
N PHE A 34 5.25 -3.82 6.43
CA PHE A 34 4.89 -4.34 5.12
C PHE A 34 5.97 -5.22 4.50
N GLN A 35 7.24 -4.84 4.59
CA GLN A 35 8.34 -5.68 4.07
C GLN A 35 8.38 -7.05 4.75
N HIS A 36 8.16 -7.10 6.07
CA HIS A 36 8.11 -8.36 6.80
C HIS A 36 6.88 -9.20 6.46
N ILE A 37 5.71 -8.56 6.33
CA ILE A 37 4.47 -9.22 5.89
C ILE A 37 4.67 -9.84 4.50
N LEU A 38 5.12 -9.06 3.52
CA LEU A 38 5.36 -9.53 2.14
C LEU A 38 6.34 -10.71 2.10
N ARG A 39 7.46 -10.61 2.82
CA ARG A 39 8.45 -11.70 2.90
C ARG A 39 7.84 -12.96 3.50
N THR A 40 7.03 -12.82 4.54
CA THR A 40 6.42 -13.95 5.26
C THR A 40 5.35 -14.62 4.40
N ILE A 41 4.45 -13.85 3.79
CA ILE A 41 3.43 -14.37 2.87
C ILE A 41 4.10 -15.10 1.70
N LYS A 42 5.14 -14.52 1.09
CA LYS A 42 5.86 -15.17 0.00
C LYS A 42 6.49 -16.50 0.42
N ALA A 43 7.07 -16.57 1.61
CA ALA A 43 7.63 -17.82 2.12
C ALA A 43 6.54 -18.88 2.38
N PHE A 44 5.39 -18.47 2.91
CA PHE A 44 4.24 -19.37 3.10
C PHE A 44 3.67 -19.87 1.77
N ASP A 45 3.52 -19.00 0.77
CA ASP A 45 3.08 -19.38 -0.57
C ASP A 45 4.03 -20.41 -1.21
N GLN A 46 5.34 -20.18 -1.12
CA GLN A 46 6.34 -21.15 -1.58
C GLN A 46 6.28 -22.47 -0.82
N TRP A 47 6.04 -22.41 0.50
CA TRP A 47 5.90 -23.60 1.33
C TRP A 47 4.66 -24.43 0.96
N LEU A 48 3.54 -23.81 0.60
CA LEU A 48 2.35 -24.51 0.10
C LEU A 48 2.56 -25.19 -1.27
N GLN A 49 3.58 -24.78 -2.02
CA GLN A 49 3.97 -25.42 -3.28
C GLN A 49 4.90 -26.62 -3.08
N ASP A 50 5.39 -26.88 -1.87
CA ASP A 50 6.28 -28.00 -1.57
C ASP A 50 5.53 -29.35 -1.71
N PRO A 51 6.02 -30.31 -2.52
CA PRO A 51 5.38 -31.62 -2.70
C PRO A 51 5.16 -32.40 -1.40
N GLN A 52 6.01 -32.22 -0.39
CA GLN A 52 5.85 -32.86 0.92
C GLN A 52 4.63 -32.29 1.66
N ILE A 53 4.43 -30.98 1.58
CA ILE A 53 3.28 -30.30 2.18
C ILE A 53 2.00 -30.72 1.46
N ILE A 54 2.01 -30.69 0.13
CA ILE A 54 0.86 -31.11 -0.69
C ILE A 54 0.43 -32.56 -0.37
N LYS A 55 1.40 -33.46 -0.16
CA LYS A 55 1.12 -34.89 -0.01
C LYS A 55 0.80 -35.31 1.44
N HIS A 56 1.41 -34.66 2.43
CA HIS A 56 1.42 -35.15 3.80
C HIS A 56 0.82 -34.20 4.83
N MET A 57 0.53 -32.95 4.48
CA MET A 57 -0.03 -32.01 5.45
C MET A 57 -1.48 -32.40 5.81
N PRO A 58 -1.80 -32.53 7.12
CA PRO A 58 -3.17 -32.75 7.56
C PRO A 58 -4.10 -31.60 7.16
N LYS A 59 -5.36 -31.93 6.87
CA LYS A 59 -6.38 -30.98 6.44
C LYS A 59 -6.61 -29.89 7.49
N GLU A 60 -6.59 -30.25 8.76
CA GLU A 60 -6.84 -29.34 9.88
C GLU A 60 -5.79 -28.22 9.93
N MET A 61 -4.53 -28.53 9.59
CA MET A 61 -3.46 -27.53 9.52
C MET A 61 -3.64 -26.60 8.32
N LEU A 62 -4.08 -27.12 7.17
CA LEU A 62 -4.38 -26.29 5.99
C LEU A 62 -5.59 -25.38 6.23
N GLU A 63 -6.61 -25.87 6.94
CA GLU A 63 -7.78 -25.08 7.31
C GLU A 63 -7.41 -23.91 8.23
N ASP A 64 -6.51 -24.11 9.18
CA ASP A 64 -5.97 -23.04 10.03
C ASP A 64 -5.24 -21.97 9.19
N VAL A 65 -4.29 -22.40 8.35
CA VAL A 65 -3.56 -21.52 7.44
C VAL A 65 -4.50 -20.72 6.54
N MET A 66 -5.52 -21.38 5.98
CA MET A 66 -6.53 -20.75 5.12
C MET A 66 -7.31 -19.67 5.87
N LYS A 67 -7.85 -19.99 7.06
CA LYS A 67 -8.65 -19.05 7.86
C LYS A 67 -7.85 -17.82 8.25
N THR A 68 -6.64 -18.00 8.78
CA THR A 68 -5.78 -16.87 9.15
C THR A 68 -5.40 -16.02 7.93
N THR A 69 -5.14 -16.65 6.77
CA THR A 69 -4.82 -15.92 5.54
C THR A 69 -6.00 -15.07 5.07
N TRP A 70 -7.23 -15.58 5.18
CA TRP A 70 -8.45 -14.84 4.86
C TRP A 70 -8.65 -13.64 5.79
N GLU A 71 -8.48 -13.80 7.10
CA GLU A 71 -8.57 -12.70 8.06
C GLU A 71 -7.52 -11.60 7.77
N LEU A 72 -6.29 -11.99 7.42
CA LEU A 72 -5.26 -11.03 7.03
C LEU A 72 -5.61 -10.29 5.74
N LEU A 73 -6.18 -10.98 4.75
CA LEU A 73 -6.62 -10.38 3.50
C LEU A 73 -7.75 -9.37 3.73
N GLU A 74 -8.76 -9.74 4.51
CA GLU A 74 -9.88 -8.87 4.86
C GLU A 74 -9.40 -7.59 5.55
N ASN A 75 -8.56 -7.72 6.58
CA ASN A 75 -7.98 -6.57 7.29
C ASN A 75 -7.15 -5.65 6.37
N LEU A 76 -6.40 -6.22 5.42
CA LEU A 76 -5.62 -5.45 4.44
C LEU A 76 -6.52 -4.70 3.45
N LEU A 77 -7.60 -5.33 2.97
CA LEU A 77 -8.57 -4.69 2.08
C LEU A 77 -9.33 -3.58 2.79
N GLU A 78 -9.74 -3.77 4.05
CA GLU A 78 -10.37 -2.73 4.84
C GLU A 78 -9.43 -1.53 5.09
N LEU A 79 -8.15 -1.80 5.33
CA LEU A 79 -7.13 -0.76 5.44
C LEU A 79 -6.99 0.03 4.13
N ASP A 80 -6.92 -0.68 2.99
CA ASP A 80 -6.82 -0.08 1.67
C ASP A 80 -8.04 0.77 1.34
N ILE A 81 -9.26 0.25 1.55
CA ILE A 81 -10.51 0.97 1.31
C ILE A 81 -10.58 2.27 2.10
N ARG A 82 -10.25 2.21 3.41
CA ARG A 82 -10.24 3.40 4.28
C ARG A 82 -9.26 4.43 3.76
N HIS A 83 -8.01 4.06 3.54
CA HIS A 83 -6.97 5.05 3.24
C HIS A 83 -6.91 5.48 1.78
N THR A 84 -7.31 4.67 0.80
CA THR A 84 -7.37 5.12 -0.60
C THR A 84 -8.54 6.06 -0.85
N SER A 85 -9.67 5.86 -0.17
CA SER A 85 -10.85 6.73 -0.26
C SER A 85 -10.64 8.02 0.53
N GLU A 86 -10.25 7.94 1.80
CA GLU A 86 -10.06 9.10 2.68
C GLU A 86 -8.89 9.99 2.24
N PHE A 87 -7.79 9.37 1.77
CA PHE A 87 -6.64 10.14 1.29
C PHE A 87 -6.94 10.86 -0.03
N LYS A 88 -7.71 10.23 -0.93
CA LYS A 88 -8.16 10.87 -2.17
C LYS A 88 -9.00 12.12 -1.88
N ASP A 89 -9.92 12.04 -0.92
CA ASP A 89 -10.73 13.19 -0.51
C ASP A 89 -9.88 14.29 0.15
N LEU A 90 -8.91 13.91 0.97
CA LEU A 90 -7.95 14.83 1.59
C LEU A 90 -7.08 15.55 0.53
N VAL A 91 -6.59 14.82 -0.48
CA VAL A 91 -5.79 15.39 -1.58
C VAL A 91 -6.63 16.35 -2.42
N VAL A 92 -7.89 16.00 -2.73
CA VAL A 92 -8.82 16.89 -3.45
C VAL A 92 -9.07 18.17 -2.63
N LYS A 93 -9.24 18.06 -1.32
CA LYS A 93 -9.43 19.21 -0.43
C LYS A 93 -8.17 20.10 -0.38
N LEU A 94 -6.99 19.51 -0.19
CA LEU A 94 -5.72 20.25 -0.17
C LEU A 94 -5.38 20.90 -1.51
N SER A 95 -5.76 20.29 -2.63
CA SER A 95 -5.66 20.87 -3.97
C SER A 95 -6.54 22.11 -4.13
N LYS A 96 -7.79 22.05 -3.65
CA LYS A 96 -8.72 23.18 -3.62
C LYS A 96 -8.24 24.31 -2.68
N GLU A 97 -7.58 23.95 -1.58
CA GLU A 97 -7.01 24.91 -0.62
C GLU A 97 -5.63 25.45 -1.00
N GLY A 98 -5.02 24.98 -2.11
CA GLY A 98 -3.71 25.44 -2.58
C GLY A 98 -2.54 25.04 -1.69
N LYS A 99 -2.70 24.03 -0.83
CA LYS A 99 -1.69 23.59 0.17
C LYS A 99 -0.89 22.36 -0.26
N LEU A 100 -1.05 21.89 -1.51
CA LEU A 100 -0.24 20.80 -2.05
C LEU A 100 1.16 21.31 -2.41
N ASP A 101 2.18 20.55 -2.05
CA ASP A 101 3.57 20.86 -2.39
C ASP A 101 3.75 20.90 -3.92
N PRO A 102 4.18 22.03 -4.51
CA PRO A 102 4.36 22.18 -5.96
C PRO A 102 5.36 21.19 -6.57
N LEU A 103 6.30 20.65 -5.77
CA LEU A 103 7.31 19.70 -6.25
C LEU A 103 6.75 18.27 -6.39
N ILE A 104 5.67 17.96 -5.69
CA ILE A 104 5.00 16.65 -5.73
C ILE A 104 3.79 16.70 -6.68
N TRP A 105 3.14 17.86 -6.80
CA TRP A 105 1.95 18.04 -7.62
C TRP A 105 2.22 18.95 -8.83
N SER A 106 2.69 18.36 -9.91
CA SER A 106 2.58 18.95 -11.24
C SER A 106 1.08 18.97 -11.59
N ARG A 107 0.39 20.12 -11.45
CA ARG A 107 -0.89 20.29 -12.14
C ARG A 107 -0.62 19.92 -13.60
N PRO A 108 -1.37 18.99 -14.22
CA PRO A 108 -1.39 18.96 -15.67
C PRO A 108 -1.78 20.38 -16.05
N VAL A 109 -0.90 21.04 -16.81
CA VAL A 109 -1.20 22.33 -17.41
C VAL A 109 -2.54 22.12 -18.10
N GLU A 110 -3.61 22.71 -17.58
CA GLU A 110 -4.83 22.82 -18.35
C GLU A 110 -4.38 23.57 -19.60
N GLU A 111 -4.27 22.85 -20.72
CA GLU A 111 -4.10 23.43 -22.03
C GLU A 111 -5.31 24.33 -22.25
N GLY A 112 -5.14 25.58 -21.82
CA GLY A 112 -6.09 26.64 -22.01
C GLY A 112 -6.42 26.71 -23.48
N GLN A 113 -7.70 26.54 -23.75
CA GLN A 113 -8.38 26.97 -24.96
C GLN A 113 -7.66 28.17 -25.61
N GLN A 114 -7.10 27.96 -26.80
CA GLN A 114 -6.95 29.06 -27.76
C GLN A 114 -7.96 28.88 -28.89
N PRO A 115 -8.82 29.89 -29.13
CA PRO A 115 -9.84 29.84 -30.16
C PRO A 115 -9.26 30.12 -31.56
N GLN A 116 -9.66 29.26 -32.50
CA GLN A 116 -9.95 29.51 -33.92
C GLN A 116 -9.22 30.67 -34.63
N GLN A 117 -8.33 30.33 -35.57
CA GLN A 117 -8.14 31.15 -36.76
C GLN A 117 -8.07 30.29 -38.04
N THR A 118 -9.19 30.32 -38.75
CA THR A 118 -9.35 29.94 -40.15
C THR A 118 -8.35 30.70 -41.02
N ARG A 119 -7.48 30.00 -41.76
CA ARG A 119 -6.99 30.54 -43.04
C ARG A 119 -6.78 29.42 -44.05
N ARG A 120 -7.60 29.54 -45.11
CA ARG A 120 -7.68 28.78 -46.35
C ARG A 120 -6.33 28.34 -46.91
N GLY A 121 -6.31 27.07 -47.36
CA GLY A 121 -5.92 26.66 -48.70
C GLY A 121 -4.45 26.75 -49.09
N PHE A 122 -3.82 25.59 -49.33
CA PHE A 122 -3.21 25.23 -50.62
C PHE A 122 -2.63 23.82 -50.52
N MET A 123 -3.15 22.88 -51.32
CA MET A 123 -2.38 21.72 -51.78
C MET A 123 -1.62 22.18 -53.04
N PRO A 124 -0.40 21.69 -53.29
CA PRO A 124 -0.29 20.87 -54.49
C PRO A 124 0.69 19.68 -54.39
N MET A 125 0.23 18.63 -55.08
CA MET A 125 0.91 17.51 -55.78
C MET A 125 1.85 16.59 -55.00
#